data_AF-A0A4R1K521-F1
#
_entry.id   AF-A0A4R1K521-F1
#
_cell.length_a   1.000
_cell.length_b   1.000
_cell.length_c   1.000
_cell.angle_alpha   90.00
_cell.angle_beta   90.00
_cell.angle_gamma   90.00
#
_symmetry.space_group_name_H-M   'P 1'
#
loop_
_entity.id
_entity.type
_entity.pdbx_description
1 polymer ?
#
loop_
_entity_poly.entity_id
_entity_poly.type
_entity_poly.pdbx_seq_one_letter_code
_entity_poly.pdbx_strand_id
1 'polypeptide(L)'
;MKLWINVLAYQLCWWLLVCLGVSVLSVVAVLLSVGLYLSTESGRRAKWWIILIVPAIGIGCDSALAYWGIYGQAWQEHGIALWLCLLWVVFSTLLNVSLKWFQEHLFFAALCGAIGGPSSYWAGAKLANMTELSLDSLQVLAVVWLILTPTFLYLCRSLFRLEDTDSNHRGEQCS
;
A
#
# COMPACT_ATOMS: atom_id res chain seq x y z
N MET A 1 16.47 -2.83 5.45
CA MET A 1 16.02 -3.99 4.65
C MET A 1 16.48 -3.79 3.21
N LYS A 2 16.94 -4.84 2.52
CA LYS A 2 17.31 -4.75 1.10
C LYS A 2 16.05 -4.59 0.24
N LEU A 3 16.13 -3.83 -0.86
CA LEU A 3 15.00 -3.54 -1.75
C LEU A 3 14.27 -4.81 -2.22
N TRP A 4 15.04 -5.79 -2.73
CA TRP A 4 14.47 -7.04 -3.26
C TRP A 4 13.71 -7.86 -2.23
N ILE A 5 14.16 -7.87 -0.96
CA ILE A 5 13.47 -8.60 0.12
C ILE A 5 12.07 -8.02 0.33
N ASN A 6 11.95 -6.69 0.29
CA ASN A 6 10.66 -6.02 0.47
C ASN A 6 9.70 -6.27 -0.70
N VAL A 7 10.21 -6.26 -1.93
CA VAL A 7 9.41 -6.60 -3.12
C VAL A 7 8.90 -8.06 -3.03
N LEU A 8 9.77 -9.00 -2.68
CA LEU A 8 9.39 -10.41 -2.52
C LEU A 8 8.40 -10.61 -1.37
N ALA A 9 8.60 -9.93 -0.24
CA ALA A 9 7.70 -9.99 0.91
C ALA A 9 6.30 -9.47 0.54
N TYR A 10 6.21 -8.33 -0.15
CA TYR A 10 4.94 -7.80 -0.65
C TYR A 10 4.29 -8.78 -1.64
N GLN A 11 5.03 -9.28 -2.62
CA GLN A 11 4.49 -10.18 -3.63
C GLN A 11 3.97 -11.48 -3.01
N LEU A 12 4.67 -12.02 -2.01
CA LEU A 12 4.23 -13.19 -1.25
C LEU A 12 2.94 -12.89 -0.47
N CYS A 13 2.89 -11.77 0.26
CA CYS A 13 1.68 -11.35 0.97
C CYS A 13 0.50 -11.19 0.02
N TRP A 14 0.73 -10.59 -1.16
CA TRP A 14 -0.29 -10.41 -2.17
C TRP A 14 -0.84 -11.73 -2.68
N TRP A 15 0.02 -12.68 -3.04
CA TRP A 15 -0.41 -14.01 -3.48
C TRP A 15 -1.18 -14.76 -2.39
N LEU A 16 -0.71 -14.72 -1.14
CA LEU A 16 -1.39 -15.39 -0.03
C LEU A 16 -2.76 -14.76 0.24
N LEU A 17 -2.86 -13.43 0.22
CA LEU A 17 -4.12 -12.72 0.47
C LEU A 17 -5.13 -12.94 -0.67
N VAL A 18 -4.68 -12.94 -1.92
CA VAL A 18 -5.55 -13.16 -3.08
C VAL A 18 -6.01 -14.61 -3.18
N CYS A 19 -5.12 -15.59 -2.98
CA CYS A 19 -5.47 -17.00 -3.15
C CYS A 19 -6.12 -17.63 -1.91
N LEU A 20 -5.73 -17.21 -0.70
CA LEU A 20 -6.18 -17.82 0.56
C LEU A 20 -7.09 -16.90 1.38
N GLY A 21 -7.33 -15.66 0.95
CA GLY A 21 -8.03 -14.67 1.75
C GLY A 21 -7.33 -14.38 3.08
N VAL A 22 -8.12 -14.05 4.11
CA VAL A 22 -7.61 -13.83 5.48
C VAL A 22 -7.44 -15.15 6.22
N SER A 23 -6.37 -15.86 5.88
CA SER A 23 -5.93 -17.08 6.53
C SER A 23 -4.82 -16.81 7.55
N VAL A 24 -4.57 -17.75 8.47
CA VAL A 24 -3.46 -17.67 9.43
C VAL A 24 -2.13 -17.43 8.70
N LEU A 25 -1.90 -18.12 7.57
CA LEU A 25 -0.68 -17.98 6.78
C LEU A 25 -0.52 -16.57 6.20
N SER A 26 -1.60 -16.00 5.65
CA SER A 26 -1.60 -14.64 5.10
C SER A 26 -1.34 -13.59 6.19
N VAL A 27 -1.97 -13.72 7.36
CA VAL A 27 -1.81 -12.79 8.49
C VAL A 27 -0.40 -12.87 9.04
N VAL A 28 0.16 -14.08 9.21
CA VAL A 28 1.55 -14.26 9.64
C VAL A 28 2.51 -13.63 8.64
N ALA A 29 2.31 -13.81 7.33
CA ALA A 29 3.16 -13.19 6.31
C ALA A 29 3.10 -11.65 6.35
N VAL A 30 1.91 -11.08 6.54
CA VAL A 30 1.70 -9.63 6.72
C VAL A 30 2.43 -9.12 7.96
N LEU A 31 2.23 -9.78 9.11
CA LEU A 31 2.87 -9.41 10.38
C LEU A 31 4.38 -9.51 10.31
N LEU A 32 4.94 -10.55 9.67
CA LEU A 32 6.38 -10.69 9.45
C LEU A 32 6.90 -9.56 8.56
N SER A 33 6.20 -9.23 7.49
CA SER A 33 6.60 -8.15 6.57
C SER A 33 6.61 -6.79 7.27
N VAL A 34 5.58 -6.49 8.07
CA VAL A 34 5.48 -5.28 8.88
C VAL A 34 6.54 -5.26 9.98
N GLY A 35 6.76 -6.38 10.67
CA GLY A 35 7.76 -6.51 11.72
C GLY A 35 9.18 -6.30 11.19
N LEU A 36 9.51 -6.88 10.03
CA LEU A 36 10.78 -6.66 9.33
C LEU A 36 10.96 -5.21 8.87
N TYR A 37 9.89 -4.56 8.43
CA TYR A 37 9.93 -3.14 8.08
C TYR A 37 10.21 -2.27 9.32
N LEU A 38 9.49 -2.52 10.42
CA LEU A 38 9.62 -1.79 11.68
C LEU A 38 10.97 -2.03 12.38
N SER A 39 11.57 -3.22 12.26
CA SER A 39 12.85 -3.56 12.90
C SER A 39 14.07 -2.88 12.27
N THR A 40 13.92 -2.21 11.12
CA THR A 40 15.02 -1.45 10.53
C THR A 40 15.29 -0.16 11.30
N GLU A 41 16.55 0.27 11.38
CA GLU A 41 17.00 1.28 12.36
C GLU A 41 16.47 2.72 12.15
N SER A 42 16.06 3.11 10.94
CA SER A 42 15.73 4.50 10.62
C SER A 42 14.23 4.86 10.76
N GLY A 43 13.91 6.06 11.26
CA GLY A 43 12.59 6.68 11.15
C GLY A 43 11.45 5.96 11.90
N ARG A 44 11.63 5.65 13.20
CA ARG A 44 10.69 4.81 13.95
C ARG A 44 9.29 5.45 14.03
N ARG A 45 9.18 6.77 14.23
CA ARG A 45 7.87 7.46 14.32
C ARG A 45 7.21 7.57 12.95
N ALA A 46 7.96 7.96 11.92
CA ALA A 46 7.45 8.10 10.56
C ALA A 46 6.89 6.78 10.02
N LYS A 47 7.56 5.65 10.31
CA LYS A 47 7.06 4.31 9.95
C LYS A 47 5.68 4.01 10.52
N TRP A 48 5.46 4.27 11.80
CA TRP A 48 4.16 4.06 12.44
C TRP A 48 3.08 4.93 11.80
N TRP A 49 3.37 6.20 11.55
CA TRP A 49 2.44 7.07 10.87
C TRP A 49 2.12 6.60 9.45
N ILE A 50 3.09 6.08 8.71
CA ILE A 50 2.86 5.54 7.37
C ILE A 50 1.98 4.29 7.40
N ILE A 51 2.25 3.35 8.32
CA ILE A 51 1.45 2.12 8.48
C ILE A 51 0.02 2.43 8.94
N LEU A 52 -0.23 3.58 9.57
CA LEU A 52 -1.58 3.98 9.99
C LEU A 52 -2.31 4.80 8.93
N ILE A 53 -1.68 5.87 8.42
CA ILE A 53 -2.32 6.84 7.54
C ILE A 53 -2.55 6.26 6.14
N VAL A 54 -1.54 5.59 5.56
CA VAL A 54 -1.65 5.08 4.18
C VAL A 54 -2.77 4.05 4.07
N PRO A 55 -2.86 3.04 4.95
CA PRO A 55 -3.97 2.09 4.88
C PRO A 55 -5.32 2.72 5.22
N ALA A 56 -5.39 3.66 6.16
CA ALA A 56 -6.64 4.34 6.46
C ALA A 56 -7.20 5.09 5.24
N ILE A 57 -6.35 5.82 4.51
CA ILE A 57 -6.75 6.52 3.27
C ILE A 57 -7.13 5.51 2.19
N GLY A 58 -6.29 4.48 1.97
CA GLY A 58 -6.54 3.46 0.94
C GLY A 58 -7.85 2.72 1.15
N ILE A 59 -8.09 2.25 2.38
CA ILE A 59 -9.34 1.58 2.78
C ILE A 59 -10.53 2.53 2.62
N GLY A 60 -10.38 3.80 3.00
CA GLY A 60 -11.42 4.82 2.82
C GLY A 60 -11.76 5.03 1.33
N CYS A 61 -10.75 5.09 0.46
CA CYS A 61 -10.93 5.20 -0.98
C CYS A 61 -11.65 3.97 -1.54
N ASP A 62 -11.24 2.76 -1.18
CA ASP A 62 -11.92 1.54 -1.65
C ASP A 62 -13.33 1.42 -1.11
N SER A 63 -13.58 1.82 0.12
CA SER A 63 -14.92 1.86 0.70
C SER A 63 -15.81 2.84 -0.06
N ALA A 64 -15.27 3.99 -0.47
CA ALA A 64 -16.00 4.93 -1.31
C ALA A 64 -16.29 4.34 -2.70
N LEU A 65 -15.30 3.76 -3.37
CA LEU A 65 -15.48 3.10 -4.68
C LEU A 65 -16.51 1.97 -4.61
N ALA A 66 -16.48 1.19 -3.53
CA ALA A 66 -17.47 0.16 -3.23
C ALA A 66 -18.87 0.74 -3.06
N TYR A 67 -19.01 1.81 -2.28
CA TYR A 67 -20.28 2.49 -2.03
C TYR A 67 -20.91 3.03 -3.32
N TRP A 68 -20.09 3.62 -4.20
CA TRP A 68 -20.53 4.10 -5.52
C TRP A 68 -20.76 2.99 -6.55
N GLY A 69 -20.58 1.72 -6.16
CA GLY A 69 -20.84 0.56 -7.02
C GLY A 69 -19.78 0.33 -8.09
N ILE A 70 -18.61 0.98 -8.01
CA ILE A 70 -17.54 0.87 -9.02
C ILE A 70 -17.04 -0.58 -9.14
N TYR A 71 -16.97 -1.32 -8.03
CA TYR A 71 -16.55 -2.73 -8.05
C TYR A 71 -17.69 -3.69 -8.46
N GLY A 72 -18.94 -3.23 -8.50
CA GLY A 72 -20.12 -4.09 -8.69
C GLY A 72 -20.56 -4.84 -7.42
N GLN A 73 -21.77 -5.40 -7.44
CA GLN A 73 -22.40 -6.04 -6.26
C GLN A 73 -21.67 -7.30 -5.79
N ALA A 74 -21.12 -8.11 -6.71
CA ALA A 74 -20.46 -9.36 -6.37
C ALA A 74 -19.23 -9.17 -5.46
N TRP A 75 -18.55 -8.03 -5.56
CA TRP A 75 -17.44 -7.69 -4.68
C TRP A 75 -17.95 -7.40 -3.25
N GLN A 76 -19.11 -6.77 -3.11
CA GLN A 76 -19.70 -6.47 -1.81
C GLN A 76 -20.18 -7.75 -1.08
N GLU A 77 -20.74 -8.72 -1.82
CA GLU A 77 -21.28 -9.96 -1.26
C GLU A 77 -20.20 -10.94 -0.78
N HIS A 78 -19.04 -10.99 -1.46
CA HIS A 78 -17.89 -11.78 -1.02
C HIS A 78 -17.07 -11.07 0.08
N GLY A 79 -17.59 -9.94 0.55
CA GLY A 79 -16.85 -8.95 1.30
C GLY A 79 -15.85 -8.26 0.40
N ILE A 80 -15.96 -6.95 0.23
CA ILE A 80 -14.76 -6.14 -0.04
C ILE A 80 -13.96 -6.23 1.26
N ALA A 81 -13.13 -7.26 1.25
CA ALA A 81 -12.88 -8.09 2.40
C ALA A 81 -11.56 -7.70 3.02
N LEU A 82 -11.47 -7.92 4.33
CA LEU A 82 -10.31 -7.71 5.19
C LEU A 82 -8.93 -7.99 4.53
N TRP A 83 -8.84 -8.85 3.53
CA TRP A 83 -7.63 -9.08 2.74
C TRP A 83 -7.12 -7.82 2.00
N LEU A 84 -8.02 -6.97 1.46
CA LEU A 84 -7.67 -5.72 0.80
C LEU A 84 -7.13 -4.70 1.83
N CYS A 85 -7.70 -4.67 3.03
CA CYS A 85 -7.20 -3.88 4.14
C CYS A 85 -5.77 -4.30 4.53
N LEU A 86 -5.51 -5.60 4.61
CA LEU A 86 -4.16 -6.12 4.87
C LEU A 86 -3.20 -5.82 3.72
N LEU A 87 -3.66 -5.86 2.48
CA LEU A 87 -2.87 -5.45 1.32
C LEU A 87 -2.43 -4.00 1.41
N TRP A 88 -3.31 -3.09 1.83
CA TRP A 88 -2.95 -1.69 2.07
C TRP A 88 -1.88 -1.53 3.14
N VAL A 89 -1.98 -2.31 4.23
CA VAL A 89 -0.97 -2.33 5.29
C VAL A 89 0.40 -2.76 4.74
N VAL A 90 0.48 -3.87 4.00
CA VAL A 90 1.76 -4.30 3.41
C VAL A 90 2.23 -3.35 2.30
N PHE A 91 1.32 -2.76 1.53
CA PHE A 91 1.67 -1.76 0.53
C PHE A 91 2.36 -0.54 1.15
N SER A 92 1.96 -0.12 2.36
CA SER A 92 2.60 1.00 3.05
C SER A 92 4.10 0.78 3.28
N THR A 93 4.56 -0.47 3.44
CA THR A 93 5.98 -0.81 3.66
C THR A 93 6.79 -0.70 2.37
N LEU A 94 6.17 -0.82 1.19
CA LEU A 94 6.81 -0.60 -0.11
C LEU A 94 7.26 0.85 -0.30
N LEU A 95 6.47 1.81 0.17
CA LEU A 95 6.66 3.24 -0.09
C LEU A 95 8.04 3.75 0.34
N ASN A 96 8.54 3.29 1.48
CA ASN A 96 9.80 3.77 2.05
C ASN A 96 11.03 2.91 1.72
N VAL A 97 10.83 1.67 1.23
CA VAL A 97 11.94 0.75 0.94
C VAL A 97 12.11 0.57 -0.57
N SER A 98 11.13 0.00 -1.24
CA SER A 98 11.25 -0.34 -2.67
C SER A 98 10.95 0.84 -3.58
N LEU A 99 10.02 1.71 -3.15
CA LEU A 99 9.62 2.88 -3.91
C LEU A 99 10.31 4.16 -3.43
N LYS A 100 11.35 4.05 -2.59
CA LYS A 100 12.10 5.21 -2.09
C LYS A 100 12.64 6.08 -3.24
N TRP A 101 13.14 5.44 -4.30
CA TRP A 101 13.63 6.14 -5.48
C TRP A 101 12.52 6.93 -6.22
N PHE A 102 11.30 6.40 -6.24
CA PHE A 102 10.14 7.08 -6.83
C PHE A 102 9.70 8.34 -6.05
N GLN A 103 10.14 8.51 -4.80
CA GLN A 103 9.82 9.72 -4.01
C GLN A 103 10.48 10.99 -4.58
N GLU A 104 11.51 10.85 -5.42
CA GLU A 104 12.14 11.97 -6.15
C GLU A 104 11.51 12.20 -7.53
N HIS A 105 10.77 11.22 -8.05
CA HIS A 105 10.22 11.20 -9.40
C HIS A 105 8.71 10.90 -9.39
N LEU A 106 7.95 11.74 -8.70
CA LEU A 106 6.51 11.53 -8.46
C LEU A 106 5.67 11.38 -9.74
N PHE A 107 6.06 12.05 -10.83
CA PHE A 107 5.37 11.92 -12.11
C PHE A 107 5.45 10.49 -12.67
N PHE A 108 6.65 9.90 -12.70
CA PHE A 108 6.82 8.51 -13.13
C PHE A 108 6.11 7.55 -12.18
N ALA A 109 6.13 7.85 -10.88
CA ALA A 109 5.40 7.08 -9.89
C ALA A 109 3.88 7.09 -10.15
N ALA A 110 3.33 8.24 -10.54
CA ALA A 110 1.92 8.37 -10.91
C ALA A 110 1.56 7.47 -12.10
N LEU A 111 2.37 7.50 -13.17
CA LEU A 111 2.14 6.65 -14.34
C LEU A 111 2.24 5.15 -14.00
N CYS A 112 3.26 4.76 -13.23
CA CYS A 112 3.41 3.38 -12.77
C CYS A 112 2.24 2.96 -11.86
N GLY A 113 1.75 3.86 -11.00
CA GLY A 113 0.57 3.64 -10.16
C GLY A 113 -0.70 3.45 -10.97
N ALA A 114 -0.94 4.32 -11.95
CA ALA A 114 -2.11 4.26 -12.84
C ALA A 114 -2.21 2.95 -13.64
N ILE A 115 -1.08 2.28 -13.88
CA ILE A 115 -1.04 0.97 -14.55
C ILE A 115 -1.04 -0.16 -13.52
N GLY A 116 -0.14 -0.10 -12.54
CA GLY A 116 0.09 -1.16 -11.56
C GLY A 116 -1.08 -1.37 -10.60
N GLY A 117 -1.73 -0.28 -10.18
CA GLY A 117 -2.93 -0.30 -9.34
C GLY A 117 -4.05 -1.10 -9.99
N PRO A 118 -4.66 -0.64 -11.09
CA PRO A 118 -5.75 -1.35 -11.77
C PRO A 118 -5.38 -2.78 -12.17
N SER A 119 -4.13 -3.02 -12.60
CA SER A 119 -3.66 -4.37 -12.95
C SER A 119 -3.72 -5.32 -11.76
N SER A 120 -3.37 -4.84 -10.56
CA SER A 120 -3.46 -5.62 -9.31
C SER A 120 -4.92 -5.97 -8.98
N TYR A 121 -5.84 -5.02 -9.13
CA TYR A 121 -7.28 -5.26 -8.91
C TYR A 121 -7.85 -6.24 -9.92
N TRP A 122 -7.52 -6.09 -11.20
CA TRP A 122 -7.96 -6.99 -12.26
C TRP A 122 -7.43 -8.41 -12.05
N ALA A 123 -6.13 -8.56 -11.75
CA ALA A 123 -5.53 -9.86 -11.45
C ALA A 123 -6.12 -10.49 -10.18
N GLY A 124 -6.31 -9.69 -9.13
CA GLY A 124 -6.95 -10.10 -7.89
C GLY A 124 -8.37 -10.62 -8.11
N ALA A 125 -9.18 -9.89 -8.88
CA ALA A 125 -10.53 -10.30 -9.26
C ALA A 125 -10.54 -11.68 -9.91
N LYS A 126 -9.65 -11.86 -10.91
CA LYS A 126 -9.57 -13.08 -11.71
C LYS A 126 -9.10 -14.27 -10.88
N LEU A 127 -8.08 -14.08 -10.04
CA LEU A 127 -7.51 -15.15 -9.22
C LEU A 127 -8.39 -15.52 -8.02
N ALA A 128 -9.13 -14.56 -7.46
CA ALA A 128 -10.09 -14.79 -6.40
C ALA A 128 -11.44 -15.34 -6.92
N ASN A 129 -11.57 -15.61 -8.23
CA ASN A 129 -12.81 -16.01 -8.90
C ASN A 129 -13.99 -15.04 -8.66
N MET A 130 -13.69 -13.75 -8.50
CA MET A 130 -14.68 -12.69 -8.37
C MET A 130 -15.15 -12.25 -9.76
N THR A 131 -16.30 -11.56 -9.82
CA THR A 131 -16.79 -10.97 -11.07
C THR A 131 -15.76 -9.99 -11.64
N GLU A 132 -15.53 -10.09 -12.94
CA GLU A 132 -14.59 -9.22 -13.64
C GLU A 132 -15.00 -7.75 -13.50
N LEU A 133 -13.99 -6.90 -13.30
CA LEU A 133 -14.18 -5.46 -13.25
C LEU A 133 -14.51 -4.93 -14.65
N SER A 134 -15.48 -4.03 -14.72
CA SER A 134 -15.82 -3.35 -15.97
C SER A 134 -14.66 -2.45 -16.43
N LEU A 135 -14.63 -2.14 -17.73
CA LEU A 135 -13.65 -1.22 -18.30
C LEU A 135 -13.72 0.17 -17.64
N ASP A 136 -14.92 0.65 -17.35
CA ASP A 136 -15.15 1.92 -16.66
C ASP A 136 -14.57 1.88 -15.23
N SER A 137 -14.74 0.76 -14.52
CA SER A 137 -14.16 0.55 -13.18
C SER A 137 -12.63 0.60 -13.22
N LEU A 138 -12.01 -0.02 -14.22
CA LEU A 138 -10.56 -0.01 -14.39
C LEU A 138 -10.03 1.38 -14.73
N GLN A 139 -10.76 2.18 -15.51
CA GLN A 139 -10.41 3.57 -15.80
C GLN A 139 -10.49 4.44 -14.54
N VAL A 140 -11.56 4.30 -13.74
CA VAL A 140 -11.69 5.01 -12.46
C VAL A 140 -10.54 4.63 -11.53
N LEU A 141 -10.22 3.34 -11.40
CA LEU A 141 -9.07 2.88 -10.63
C LEU A 141 -7.76 3.49 -11.13
N ALA A 142 -7.57 3.61 -12.45
CA ALA A 142 -6.36 4.19 -13.02
C ALA A 142 -6.19 5.65 -12.59
N VAL A 143 -7.27 6.43 -12.63
CA VAL A 143 -7.26 7.83 -12.18
C VAL A 143 -7.04 7.94 -10.67
N VAL A 144 -7.68 7.08 -9.88
CA VAL A 144 -7.49 7.04 -8.41
C VAL A 144 -6.03 6.74 -8.07
N TRP A 145 -5.45 5.70 -8.67
CA TRP A 145 -4.05 5.33 -8.42
C TRP A 145 -3.04 6.33 -8.98
N LEU A 146 -3.35 7.00 -10.09
CA LEU A 146 -2.57 8.12 -10.64
C LEU A 146 -2.35 9.22 -9.59
N ILE A 147 -3.36 9.48 -8.75
CA ILE A 147 -3.31 10.52 -7.70
C ILE A 147 -2.77 9.95 -6.38
N LEU A 148 -3.22 8.76 -5.97
CA LEU A 148 -2.86 8.18 -4.69
C LEU A 148 -1.37 7.85 -4.59
N THR A 149 -0.78 7.24 -5.62
CA THR A 149 0.63 6.84 -5.60
C THR A 149 1.59 8.01 -5.32
N PRO A 150 1.58 9.12 -6.09
CA PRO A 150 2.47 10.24 -5.80
C PRO A 150 2.13 10.90 -4.46
N THR A 151 0.86 10.94 -4.06
CA THR A 151 0.43 11.49 -2.76
C THR A 151 1.05 10.71 -1.59
N PHE A 152 0.98 9.38 -1.63
CA PHE A 152 1.55 8.52 -0.59
C PHE A 152 3.08 8.58 -0.55
N LEU A 153 3.73 8.65 -1.71
CA LEU A 153 5.19 8.81 -1.78
C LEU A 153 5.64 10.17 -1.25
N TYR A 154 4.91 11.24 -1.57
CA TYR A 154 5.15 12.58 -1.03
C TYR A 154 4.95 12.63 0.49
N LEU A 155 3.88 12.02 0.99
CA LEU A 155 3.61 11.90 2.43
C LEU A 155 4.74 11.15 3.14
N CYS A 156 5.16 10.01 2.59
CA CYS A 156 6.28 9.22 3.09
C CYS A 156 7.56 10.04 3.17
N ARG A 157 7.92 10.73 2.09
CA ARG A 157 9.08 11.61 2.06
C ARG A 157 9.00 12.72 3.11
N SER A 158 7.84 13.33 3.27
CA SER A 158 7.63 14.45 4.20
C SER A 158 7.76 14.01 5.65
N LEU A 159 7.12 12.90 6.03
CA LEU A 159 7.18 12.37 7.41
C LEU A 159 8.59 11.97 7.82
N PHE A 160 9.33 11.30 6.95
CA PHE A 160 10.72 10.92 7.24
C PHE A 160 11.63 12.14 7.34
N ARG A 161 11.46 13.14 6.46
CA ARG A 161 12.23 14.40 6.54
C ARG A 161 11.98 15.16 7.85
N LEU A 162 10.74 15.19 8.32
CA LEU A 162 10.39 15.86 9.59
C LEU A 162 11.05 15.16 10.78
N GLU A 163 11.02 13.82 10.81
CA GLU A 163 11.68 13.06 11.89
C GLU A 163 13.20 13.24 11.89
N ASP A 164 13.82 13.25 10.70
CA ASP A 164 15.26 13.51 10.57
C ASP A 164 15.62 14.91 11.11
N THR A 165 14.83 15.94 10.78
CA THR A 165 15.04 17.32 11.26
C THR A 165 14.91 17.42 12.79
N ASP A 166 13.88 16.79 13.36
CA ASP A 166 13.64 16.74 14.82
C ASP A 166 14.75 16.00 15.58
N SER A 167 15.37 15.01 14.95
CA SER A 167 16.48 14.26 15.55
C SER A 167 17.78 15.07 15.57
N ASN A 168 18.04 15.83 14.50
CA ASN A 168 19.23 16.68 14.40
C ASN A 168 19.22 17.80 15.46
N HIS A 169 18.09 18.50 15.61
CA HIS A 169 17.95 19.54 16.62
C HIS A 169 18.10 19.04 18.07
N ARG A 170 17.71 17.79 18.35
CA ARG A 170 17.92 17.19 19.68
C ARG A 170 19.38 16.79 19.93
N GLY A 171 20.13 16.43 18.89
CA GLY A 171 21.56 16.15 19.01
C GLY A 171 22.38 17.41 19.30
N GLU A 172 22.04 18.53 18.66
CA GLU A 172 22.71 19.83 18.84
C GLU A 172 22.49 20.43 20.24
N GLN A 173 21.34 20.21 20.87
CA GLN A 173 21.06 20.73 22.22
C GLN A 173 21.74 19.96 23.36
N CYS A 174 22.27 18.76 23.09
CA CYS A 174 22.86 17.88 24.11
C CYS A 174 24.40 17.82 24.04
N SER A 175 25.01 18.58 23.11
CA SER A 175 26.47 18.71 22.93
C SER A 175 26.96 20.04 23.49
#